data_AF-A0A0J8S393-F1
#
_entry.id   AF-A0A0J8S393-F1
#
_cell.length_a   1.000
_cell.length_b   1.000
_cell.length_c   1.000
_cell.angle_alpha   90.00
_cell.angle_beta   90.00
_cell.angle_gamma   90.00
#
_symmetry.space_group_name_H-M   'P 1'
#
loop_
_entity.id
_entity.type
_entity.pdbx_description
1 polymer ?
#
loop_
_entity_poly.entity_id
_entity_poly.type
_entity_poly.pdbx_seq_one_letter_code
_entity_poly.pdbx_strand_id
1 'polypeptide(L)'
;MAFVRVPGHDHANIGFALDAGASVVVPQVDTVEQAEHVVSATKFGAVRKGSRSAPPARWLAGSSVTIDSSRSIWENVNNQAALIIQIESEIGIKNLDAILTLLGDQIDAVWIGTLDLRVSMGLDGLWGEEPEFQSAIRLYEETLRKHDKPNSGGCFTGNWSLGSNKSFVVVAGDWLGLLGQRDNIQTARENLPASDKRSKNTFAKGNENGTNL
;
A
#
# COMPACT_ATOMS: atom_id res chain seq x y z
N MET A 1 -11.79 8.46 -0.66
CA MET A 1 -11.33 7.74 -1.87
C MET A 1 -10.54 6.52 -1.42
N ALA A 2 -10.77 5.35 -2.02
CA ALA A 2 -10.01 4.14 -1.70
C ALA A 2 -8.77 4.03 -2.61
N PHE A 3 -7.68 3.46 -2.07
CA PHE A 3 -6.46 3.13 -2.81
C PHE A 3 -6.22 1.64 -2.74
N VAL A 4 -5.85 1.03 -3.87
CA VAL A 4 -5.54 -0.40 -3.96
C VAL A 4 -4.13 -0.56 -4.52
N ARG A 5 -3.23 -1.18 -3.75
CA ARG A 5 -1.97 -1.68 -4.29
C ARG A 5 -2.27 -2.96 -5.06
N VAL A 6 -2.17 -2.90 -6.39
CA VAL A 6 -2.44 -4.06 -7.24
C VAL A 6 -1.29 -5.06 -7.17
N PRO A 7 -1.50 -6.35 -7.51
CA PRO A 7 -0.45 -7.37 -7.40
C PRO A 7 0.74 -7.18 -8.36
N GLY A 8 0.57 -6.40 -9.42
CA GLY A 8 1.58 -6.23 -10.47
C GLY A 8 1.04 -5.43 -11.66
N HIS A 9 1.65 -5.59 -12.82
CA HIS A 9 1.35 -4.79 -14.02
C HIS A 9 0.25 -5.39 -14.91
N ASP A 10 -0.40 -6.45 -14.45
CA ASP A 10 -1.45 -7.10 -15.22
C ASP A 10 -2.65 -6.17 -15.45
N HIS A 11 -3.08 -6.09 -16.71
CA HIS A 11 -4.12 -5.17 -17.14
C HIS A 11 -5.48 -5.49 -16.50
N ALA A 12 -5.79 -6.76 -16.25
CA ALA A 12 -7.05 -7.15 -15.63
C ALA A 12 -7.09 -6.72 -14.16
N ASN A 13 -5.98 -6.89 -13.43
CA ASN A 13 -5.89 -6.45 -12.03
C ASN A 13 -6.02 -4.92 -11.88
N ILE A 14 -5.34 -4.16 -12.74
CA ILE A 14 -5.43 -2.69 -12.77
C ILE A 14 -6.86 -2.26 -13.11
N GLY A 15 -7.42 -2.81 -14.19
CA GLY A 15 -8.78 -2.51 -14.63
C GLY A 15 -9.82 -2.82 -13.55
N PHE A 16 -9.73 -3.98 -12.90
CA PHE A 16 -10.65 -4.41 -11.85
C PHE A 16 -10.68 -3.43 -10.67
N ALA A 17 -9.52 -2.99 -10.18
CA ALA A 17 -9.43 -2.03 -9.10
C ALA A 17 -10.03 -0.66 -9.49
N LEU A 18 -9.72 -0.18 -10.70
CA LEU A 18 -10.24 1.09 -11.20
C LEU A 18 -11.75 1.04 -11.48
N ASP A 19 -12.27 -0.09 -11.95
CA ASP A 19 -13.70 -0.29 -12.23
C ASP A 19 -14.52 -0.38 -10.93
N ALA A 20 -13.93 -0.93 -9.86
CA ALA A 20 -14.47 -0.85 -8.51
C ALA A 20 -14.44 0.58 -7.91
N GLY A 21 -13.78 1.53 -8.58
CA GLY A 21 -13.73 2.95 -8.20
C GLY A 21 -12.55 3.33 -7.29
N ALA A 22 -11.53 2.48 -7.18
CA ALA A 22 -10.32 2.80 -6.45
C ALA A 22 -9.32 3.60 -7.29
N SER A 23 -8.46 4.38 -6.62
CA SER A 23 -7.15 4.76 -7.16
C SER A 23 -6.16 3.61 -6.99
N VAL A 24 -5.10 3.56 -7.79
CA VAL A 24 -4.19 2.41 -7.83
C VAL A 24 -2.76 2.79 -7.43
N VAL A 25 -2.11 1.89 -6.69
CA VAL A 25 -0.66 1.87 -6.47
C VAL A 25 -0.09 0.67 -7.20
N VAL A 26 0.85 0.87 -8.12
CA VAL A 26 1.39 -0.21 -8.96
C VAL A 26 2.84 -0.51 -8.55
N PRO A 27 3.13 -1.71 -8.01
CA PRO A 27 4.45 -2.09 -7.50
C PRO A 27 5.49 -2.28 -8.62
N GLN A 28 6.77 -2.32 -8.24
CA GLN A 28 7.90 -2.76 -9.07
C GLN A 28 7.96 -2.12 -10.47
N VAL A 29 7.85 -0.79 -10.54
CA VAL A 29 8.02 -0.06 -11.82
C VAL A 29 9.49 0.36 -11.95
N ASP A 30 10.26 -0.39 -12.73
CA ASP A 30 11.71 -0.21 -12.86
C ASP A 30 12.15 0.43 -14.18
N THR A 31 11.35 0.30 -15.25
CA THR A 31 11.70 0.80 -16.59
C THR A 31 10.63 1.69 -17.20
N VAL A 32 11.01 2.45 -18.22
CA VAL A 32 10.09 3.28 -19.01
C VAL A 32 9.01 2.42 -19.66
N GLU A 33 9.38 1.28 -20.22
CA GLU A 33 8.46 0.38 -20.92
C GLU A 33 7.40 -0.18 -19.97
N GLN A 34 7.82 -0.53 -18.75
CA GLN A 34 6.88 -0.94 -17.70
C GLN A 34 5.94 0.21 -17.31
N ALA A 35 6.47 1.42 -17.14
CA ALA A 35 5.66 2.60 -16.84
C ALA A 35 4.68 2.93 -17.98
N GLU A 36 5.08 2.82 -19.25
CA GLU A 36 4.21 3.01 -20.42
C GLU A 36 3.06 2.02 -20.42
N HIS A 37 3.35 0.74 -20.16
CA HIS A 37 2.34 -0.31 -20.07
C HIS A 37 1.36 -0.04 -18.91
N VAL A 38 1.87 0.35 -17.74
CA VAL A 38 1.05 0.70 -16.57
C VAL A 38 0.15 1.91 -16.85
N VAL A 39 0.69 2.98 -17.43
CA VAL A 39 -0.10 4.17 -17.82
C VAL A 39 -1.17 3.77 -18.82
N SER A 40 -0.81 3.01 -19.87
CA SER A 40 -1.74 2.52 -20.87
C SER A 40 -2.91 1.73 -20.25
N ALA A 41 -2.62 0.85 -19.28
CA ALA A 41 -3.65 0.06 -18.60
C ALA A 41 -4.62 0.88 -17.73
N THR A 42 -4.26 2.12 -17.37
CA THR A 42 -5.06 2.98 -16.50
C THR A 42 -5.88 4.03 -17.25
N LYS A 43 -5.45 4.39 -18.47
CA LYS A 43 -6.04 5.47 -19.26
C LYS A 43 -6.87 4.94 -20.43
N PHE A 44 -7.81 5.75 -20.88
CA PHE A 44 -8.59 5.56 -22.10
C PHE A 44 -8.15 6.52 -23.21
N GLY A 45 -8.22 6.04 -24.45
CA GLY A 45 -8.15 6.87 -25.65
C GLY A 45 -6.74 7.08 -26.21
N ALA A 46 -6.67 7.32 -27.53
CA ALA A 46 -5.42 7.38 -28.28
C ALA A 46 -4.49 8.53 -27.86
N VAL A 47 -5.04 9.68 -27.43
CA VAL A 47 -4.27 10.85 -26.98
C VAL A 47 -3.37 10.51 -25.79
N ARG A 48 -3.87 9.66 -24.88
CA ARG A 48 -3.15 9.18 -23.69
C ARG A 48 -2.50 7.82 -23.90
N LYS A 49 -2.51 7.30 -25.14
CA LYS A 49 -2.10 5.93 -25.49
C LYS A 49 -2.72 4.88 -24.56
N GLY A 50 -3.98 5.10 -24.18
CA GLY A 50 -4.67 4.27 -23.21
C GLY A 50 -5.29 3.01 -23.83
N SER A 51 -5.09 1.86 -23.21
CA SER A 51 -5.65 0.56 -23.58
C SER A 51 -6.70 0.04 -22.61
N ARG A 52 -7.05 0.81 -21.56
CA ARG A 52 -8.01 0.36 -20.53
C ARG A 52 -9.33 -0.08 -21.18
N SER A 53 -9.86 -1.22 -20.72
CA SER A 53 -11.16 -1.73 -21.16
C SER A 53 -12.29 -0.91 -20.53
N ALA A 54 -13.30 -0.58 -21.32
CA ALA A 54 -14.41 0.26 -20.89
C ALA A 54 -15.54 -0.56 -20.22
N PRO A 55 -15.80 -0.41 -18.91
CA PRO A 55 -16.90 -1.10 -18.24
C PRO A 55 -18.27 -0.51 -18.62
N PRO A 56 -19.17 -1.28 -19.28
CA PRO A 56 -20.44 -0.74 -19.80
C PRO A 56 -21.42 -0.26 -18.71
N ALA A 57 -21.37 -0.86 -17.51
CA ALA A 57 -22.31 -0.55 -16.42
C ALA A 57 -21.87 0.62 -15.54
N ARG A 58 -20.57 0.95 -15.51
CA ARG A 58 -20.01 1.93 -14.56
C ARG A 58 -20.44 3.36 -14.86
N TRP A 59 -20.75 3.67 -16.11
CA TRP A 59 -21.04 5.03 -16.56
C TRP A 59 -22.49 5.23 -17.02
N LEU A 60 -23.38 4.28 -16.68
CA LEU A 60 -24.81 4.45 -16.90
C LEU A 60 -25.33 5.65 -16.07
N ALA A 61 -26.26 6.41 -16.66
CA ALA A 61 -26.87 7.55 -15.98
C ALA A 61 -27.47 7.13 -14.63
N GLY A 62 -27.09 7.84 -13.57
CA GLY A 62 -27.52 7.55 -12.20
C GLY A 62 -26.66 6.54 -11.42
N SER A 63 -25.65 5.90 -12.04
CA SER A 63 -24.93 4.80 -11.38
C SER A 63 -23.70 5.22 -10.57
N SER A 64 -23.03 6.35 -10.84
CA SER A 64 -21.93 6.89 -9.97
C SER A 64 -21.06 8.03 -10.55
N VAL A 65 -21.27 8.47 -11.80
CA VAL A 65 -20.34 9.43 -12.44
C VAL A 65 -20.86 10.86 -12.32
N THR A 66 -20.16 11.69 -11.54
CA THR A 66 -20.26 13.15 -11.71
C THR A 66 -19.53 13.50 -13.01
N ILE A 67 -20.31 13.87 -14.03
CA ILE A 67 -19.78 14.25 -15.34
C ILE A 67 -19.77 15.78 -15.39
N ASP A 68 -18.58 16.36 -15.56
CA ASP A 68 -18.43 17.74 -16.01
C ASP A 68 -18.86 17.79 -17.48
N SER A 69 -19.99 18.46 -17.74
CA SER A 69 -20.58 18.57 -19.08
C SER A 69 -19.73 19.39 -20.05
N SER A 70 -18.72 20.12 -19.56
CA SER A 70 -17.76 20.83 -20.41
C SER A 70 -16.65 19.93 -20.98
N ARG A 71 -16.56 18.69 -20.51
CA ARG A 71 -15.51 17.72 -20.89
C ARG A 71 -16.12 16.48 -21.55
N SER A 72 -15.33 15.78 -22.35
CA SER A 72 -15.70 14.46 -22.86
C SER A 72 -15.80 13.43 -21.73
N ILE A 73 -16.53 12.34 -21.96
CA ILE A 73 -16.62 11.24 -20.99
C ILE A 73 -15.24 10.67 -20.64
N TRP A 74 -14.34 10.57 -21.61
CA TRP A 74 -12.99 10.04 -21.42
C TRP A 74 -12.10 10.98 -20.61
N GLU A 75 -12.23 12.28 -20.78
CA GLU A 75 -11.55 13.26 -19.93
C GLU A 75 -12.07 13.26 -18.51
N ASN A 76 -13.37 13.07 -18.31
CA ASN A 76 -13.94 12.91 -16.97
C ASN A 76 -13.36 11.66 -16.30
N VAL A 77 -13.47 10.50 -16.95
CA VAL A 77 -13.09 9.21 -16.36
C VAL A 77 -11.57 9.10 -16.15
N ASN A 78 -10.75 9.58 -17.09
CA ASN A 78 -9.28 9.53 -16.96
C ASN A 78 -8.72 10.36 -15.80
N ASN A 79 -9.51 11.31 -15.29
CA ASN A 79 -9.14 12.23 -14.21
C ASN A 79 -9.86 11.92 -12.88
N GLN A 80 -10.57 10.79 -12.78
CA GLN A 80 -11.33 10.42 -11.57
C GLN A 80 -10.55 9.57 -10.56
N ALA A 81 -9.49 8.89 -11.00
CA ALA A 81 -8.69 8.00 -10.17
C ALA A 81 -7.20 8.32 -10.34
N ALA A 82 -6.47 8.32 -9.24
CA ALA A 82 -5.03 8.54 -9.24
C ALA A 82 -4.27 7.27 -9.63
N LEU A 83 -3.20 7.44 -10.41
CA LEU A 83 -2.17 6.46 -10.65
C LEU A 83 -0.93 6.82 -9.83
N ILE A 84 -0.57 5.94 -8.89
CA ILE A 84 0.67 6.01 -8.14
C ILE A 84 1.57 4.87 -8.60
N ILE A 85 2.76 5.18 -9.12
CA ILE A 85 3.77 4.14 -9.37
C ILE A 85 4.63 3.96 -8.13
N GLN A 86 5.00 2.72 -7.83
CA GLN A 86 5.88 2.40 -6.70
C GLN A 86 7.27 2.04 -7.22
N ILE A 87 8.22 2.86 -6.81
CA ILE A 87 9.65 2.67 -7.04
C ILE A 87 10.22 1.98 -5.80
N GLU A 88 10.79 0.81 -5.99
CA GLU A 88 11.26 -0.02 -4.89
C GLU A 88 12.49 -0.85 -5.26
N SER A 89 13.25 -0.40 -6.25
CA SER A 89 14.52 -0.98 -6.64
C SER A 89 15.55 0.09 -6.98
N GLU A 90 16.83 -0.26 -6.91
CA GLU A 90 17.93 0.62 -7.33
C GLU A 90 17.82 0.98 -8.83
N ILE A 91 17.36 0.05 -9.66
CA ILE A 91 17.13 0.25 -11.10
C ILE A 91 16.00 1.26 -11.31
N GLY A 92 14.89 1.11 -10.60
CA GLY A 92 13.76 2.02 -10.68
C GLY A 92 14.13 3.45 -10.27
N ILE A 93 14.96 3.62 -9.24
CA ILE A 93 15.49 4.96 -8.87
C ILE A 93 16.34 5.55 -9.99
N LYS A 94 17.27 4.77 -10.57
CA LYS A 94 18.13 5.24 -11.67
C LYS A 94 17.34 5.65 -12.91
N ASN A 95 16.22 4.97 -13.20
CA ASN A 95 15.37 5.24 -14.36
C ASN A 95 14.25 6.25 -14.10
N LEU A 96 14.01 6.63 -12.84
CA LEU A 96 12.87 7.46 -12.46
C LEU A 96 12.82 8.81 -13.21
N ASP A 97 13.98 9.42 -13.46
CA ASP A 97 14.04 10.69 -14.21
C ASP A 97 13.52 10.53 -15.65
N ALA A 98 13.88 9.43 -16.31
CA ALA A 98 13.41 9.13 -17.66
C ALA A 98 11.92 8.79 -17.68
N ILE A 99 11.45 7.99 -16.70
CA ILE A 99 10.03 7.65 -16.53
C ILE A 99 9.19 8.93 -16.39
N LEU A 100 9.59 9.83 -15.48
CA LEU A 100 8.83 11.05 -15.22
C LEU A 100 8.96 12.09 -16.35
N THR A 101 10.09 12.12 -17.07
CA THR A 101 10.23 12.96 -18.27
C THR A 101 9.22 12.58 -19.35
N LEU A 102 8.98 11.29 -19.55
CA LEU A 102 8.15 10.78 -20.63
C LEU A 102 6.67 10.66 -20.25
N LEU A 103 6.37 10.35 -18.99
CA LEU A 103 5.03 9.95 -18.54
C LEU A 103 4.54 10.72 -17.31
N GLY A 104 5.31 11.69 -16.82
CA GLY A 104 5.02 12.38 -15.57
C GLY A 104 3.66 13.07 -15.56
N ASP A 105 3.16 13.57 -16.69
CA ASP A 105 1.85 14.20 -16.82
C ASP A 105 0.66 13.23 -16.63
N GLN A 106 0.93 11.92 -16.67
CA GLN A 106 -0.05 10.85 -16.50
C GLN A 106 0.13 10.07 -15.19
N ILE A 107 1.16 10.38 -14.42
CA ILE A 107 1.48 9.79 -13.11
C ILE A 107 1.21 10.85 -12.03
N ASP A 108 0.30 10.55 -11.11
CA ASP A 108 -0.19 11.51 -10.12
C ASP A 108 0.72 11.60 -8.89
N ALA A 109 1.38 10.50 -8.51
CA ALA A 109 2.36 10.47 -7.44
C ALA A 109 3.35 9.31 -7.61
N VAL A 110 4.45 9.37 -6.85
CA VAL A 110 5.43 8.28 -6.78
C VAL A 110 5.54 7.80 -5.34
N TRP A 111 5.47 6.49 -5.15
CA TRP A 111 5.59 5.83 -3.87
C TRP A 111 6.97 5.19 -3.73
N ILE A 112 7.66 5.43 -2.60
CA ILE A 112 8.91 4.73 -2.29
C ILE A 112 8.66 3.48 -1.44
N GLY A 113 9.03 2.31 -1.96
CA GLY A 113 9.06 1.05 -1.22
C GLY A 113 10.43 0.83 -0.58
N THR A 114 10.65 1.36 0.62
CA THR A 114 11.97 1.33 1.26
C THR A 114 12.46 -0.07 1.61
N LEU A 115 11.56 -0.97 2.01
CA LEU A 115 11.92 -2.35 2.35
C LEU A 115 12.45 -3.11 1.12
N ASP A 116 11.68 -3.13 0.03
CA ASP A 116 12.06 -3.81 -1.21
C ASP A 116 13.27 -3.12 -1.87
N LEU A 117 13.42 -1.79 -1.71
CA LEU A 117 14.62 -1.08 -2.16
C LEU A 117 15.88 -1.63 -1.47
N ARG A 118 15.85 -1.79 -0.14
CA ARG A 118 16.98 -2.38 0.61
C ARG A 118 17.31 -3.78 0.11
N VAL A 119 16.28 -4.60 -0.14
CA VAL A 119 16.44 -5.94 -0.73
C VAL A 119 17.12 -5.85 -2.09
N SER A 120 16.68 -4.95 -2.97
CA SER A 120 17.27 -4.78 -4.30
C SER A 120 18.75 -4.35 -4.27
N MET A 121 19.13 -3.61 -3.23
CA MET A 121 20.50 -3.11 -3.02
C MET A 121 21.40 -4.12 -2.30
N GLY A 122 20.85 -5.26 -1.87
CA GLY A 122 21.58 -6.27 -1.10
C GLY A 122 21.92 -5.83 0.32
N LEU A 123 21.13 -4.94 0.91
CA LEU A 123 21.34 -4.44 2.27
C LEU A 123 20.63 -5.34 3.29
N ASP A 124 21.31 -5.60 4.39
CA ASP A 124 20.77 -6.40 5.48
C ASP A 124 19.80 -5.59 6.35
N GLY A 125 18.78 -6.27 6.88
CA GLY A 125 17.83 -5.70 7.84
C GLY A 125 16.69 -4.87 7.24
N LEU A 126 15.62 -4.74 8.04
CA LEU A 126 14.41 -4.01 7.65
C LEU A 126 14.62 -2.48 7.60
N TRP A 127 15.62 -1.99 8.34
CA TRP A 127 15.92 -0.57 8.52
C TRP A 127 17.43 -0.35 8.57
N GLY A 128 17.90 0.83 8.19
CA GLY A 128 19.31 1.20 8.25
C GLY A 128 19.56 2.60 7.68
N GLU A 129 20.78 3.10 7.91
CA GLU A 129 21.25 4.43 7.49
C GLU A 129 22.52 4.34 6.61
N GLU A 130 22.69 3.23 5.90
CA GLU A 130 23.87 2.98 5.07
C GLU A 130 24.04 4.11 4.03
N PRO A 131 25.28 4.59 3.80
CA PRO A 131 25.52 5.72 2.91
C PRO A 131 24.94 5.53 1.50
N GLU A 132 24.99 4.30 0.98
CA GLU A 132 24.41 3.93 -0.31
C GLU A 132 22.88 4.03 -0.31
N PHE A 133 22.21 3.57 0.75
CA PHE A 133 20.76 3.68 0.91
C PHE A 133 20.33 5.14 0.98
N GLN A 134 20.99 5.93 1.81
CA GLN A 134 20.70 7.36 1.92
C GLN A 134 20.95 8.11 0.60
N SER A 135 21.97 7.70 -0.17
CA SER A 135 22.25 8.29 -1.49
C SER A 135 21.15 7.96 -2.50
N ALA A 136 20.63 6.72 -2.48
CA ALA A 136 19.50 6.33 -3.32
C ALA A 136 18.23 7.12 -2.97
N ILE A 137 17.92 7.29 -1.67
CA ILE A 137 16.79 8.10 -1.22
C ILE A 137 16.95 9.58 -1.63
N ARG A 138 18.15 10.16 -1.48
CA ARG A 138 18.40 11.54 -1.92
C ARG A 138 18.19 11.72 -3.43
N LEU A 139 18.70 10.81 -4.24
CA LEU A 139 18.50 10.83 -5.70
C LEU A 139 17.02 10.73 -6.06
N TYR A 140 16.28 9.85 -5.39
CA TYR A 140 14.83 9.73 -5.55
C TYR A 140 14.11 11.05 -5.24
N GLU A 141 14.37 11.66 -4.07
CA GLU A 141 13.74 12.91 -3.65
C GLU A 141 14.11 14.10 -4.56
N GLU A 142 15.36 14.17 -5.01
CA GLU A 142 15.83 15.15 -5.99
C GLU A 142 15.09 15.05 -7.32
N THR A 143 14.87 13.82 -7.78
CA THR A 143 14.16 13.54 -9.03
C THR A 143 12.69 13.96 -8.91
N LEU A 144 12.01 13.62 -7.80
CA LEU A 144 10.63 14.07 -7.59
C LEU A 144 10.50 15.58 -7.56
N ARG A 145 11.43 16.27 -6.90
CA ARG A 145 11.43 17.75 -6.86
C ARG A 145 11.64 18.36 -8.24
N LYS A 146 12.55 17.80 -9.05
CA LYS A 146 12.82 18.24 -10.43
C LYS A 146 11.55 18.19 -11.30
N HIS A 147 10.72 17.16 -11.10
CA HIS A 147 9.50 16.91 -11.88
C HIS A 147 8.21 17.44 -11.23
N ASP A 148 8.31 18.13 -10.10
CA ASP A 148 7.16 18.57 -9.29
C ASP A 148 6.17 17.43 -9.00
N LYS A 149 6.70 16.27 -8.56
CA LYS A 149 5.90 15.06 -8.31
C LYS A 149 5.64 14.83 -6.82
N PRO A 150 4.38 14.63 -6.42
CA PRO A 150 4.04 14.26 -5.04
C PRO A 150 4.73 12.96 -4.62
N ASN A 151 5.40 13.01 -3.47
CA ASN A 151 6.04 11.85 -2.85
C ASN A 151 5.04 11.13 -1.93
N SER A 152 5.06 9.80 -1.99
CA SER A 152 4.21 8.92 -1.19
C SER A 152 5.02 7.80 -0.54
N GLY A 153 4.47 7.17 0.50
CA GLY A 153 5.16 6.05 1.17
C GLY A 153 4.52 5.57 2.46
N GLY A 154 5.11 4.53 3.03
CA GLY A 154 4.77 4.02 4.35
C GLY A 154 5.65 4.61 5.45
N CYS A 155 5.07 4.84 6.62
CA CYS A 155 5.77 5.27 7.83
C CYS A 155 5.19 4.51 9.03
N PHE A 156 5.89 3.49 9.50
CA PHE A 156 5.41 2.60 10.55
C PHE A 156 6.30 2.65 11.79
N THR A 157 5.77 2.16 12.92
CA THR A 157 6.54 1.80 14.13
C THR A 157 7.49 2.88 14.66
N GLY A 158 7.08 4.14 14.61
CA GLY A 158 7.85 5.27 15.16
C GLY A 158 8.94 5.83 14.25
N ASN A 159 9.11 5.31 13.03
CA ASN A 159 10.09 5.83 12.05
C ASN A 159 9.54 7.06 11.29
N TRP A 160 9.21 8.11 12.04
CA TRP A 160 8.49 9.30 11.54
C TRP A 160 9.26 10.14 10.52
N SER A 161 10.60 10.05 10.52
CA SER A 161 11.44 10.75 9.55
C SER A 161 11.13 10.31 8.12
N LEU A 162 10.76 9.03 7.89
CA LEU A 162 10.34 8.54 6.58
C LEU A 162 9.05 9.21 6.06
N GLY A 163 8.21 9.75 6.95
CA GLY A 163 7.01 10.49 6.56
C GLY A 163 7.27 11.92 6.11
N SER A 164 8.48 12.45 6.32
CA SER A 164 8.82 13.82 5.96
C SER A 164 8.82 14.01 4.44
N ASN A 165 8.40 15.19 3.98
CA ASN A 165 8.28 15.54 2.55
C ASN A 165 7.36 14.62 1.72
N LYS A 166 6.39 13.95 2.35
CA LYS A 166 5.39 13.13 1.65
C LYS A 166 4.00 13.75 1.73
N SER A 167 3.30 13.77 0.59
CA SER A 167 1.93 14.29 0.47
C SER A 167 0.88 13.21 0.74
N PHE A 168 1.24 11.93 0.58
CA PHE A 168 0.40 10.79 0.90
C PHE A 168 1.21 9.75 1.70
N VAL A 169 0.81 9.53 2.95
CA VAL A 169 1.54 8.65 3.88
C VAL A 169 0.60 7.62 4.48
N VAL A 170 0.96 6.34 4.38
CA VAL A 170 0.30 5.29 5.15
C VAL A 170 1.05 5.11 6.47
N VAL A 171 0.36 5.38 7.57
CA VAL A 171 0.95 5.43 8.93
C VAL A 171 0.62 4.22 9.81
N ALA A 172 -0.26 3.33 9.35
CA ALA A 172 -0.76 2.20 10.13
C ALA A 172 -1.20 1.04 9.22
N GLY A 173 -1.39 -0.13 9.84
CA GLY A 173 -1.98 -1.31 9.23
C GLY A 173 -2.84 -2.03 10.25
N ASP A 174 -3.95 -2.62 9.80
CA ASP A 174 -4.83 -3.43 10.64
C ASP A 174 -4.07 -4.59 11.31
N TRP A 175 -3.21 -5.26 10.56
CA TRP A 175 -2.35 -6.34 11.07
C TRP A 175 -1.39 -5.86 12.16
N LEU A 176 -0.85 -4.64 12.08
CA LEU A 176 -0.03 -4.06 13.17
C LEU A 176 -0.87 -3.87 14.44
N GLY A 177 -2.10 -3.38 14.29
CA GLY A 177 -3.04 -3.23 15.41
C GLY A 177 -3.40 -4.58 16.05
N LEU A 178 -3.61 -5.61 15.23
CA LEU A 178 -3.88 -6.97 15.68
C LEU A 178 -2.67 -7.60 16.39
N LEU A 179 -1.46 -7.41 15.85
CA LEU A 179 -0.22 -7.87 16.51
C LEU A 179 -0.01 -7.19 17.87
N GLY A 180 -0.41 -5.93 18.01
CA GLY A 180 -0.38 -5.21 19.29
C GLY A 180 -1.22 -5.87 20.40
N GLN A 181 -2.16 -6.75 20.06
CA GLN A 181 -2.95 -7.51 21.04
C GLN A 181 -2.20 -8.71 21.64
N ARG A 182 -0.98 -9.01 21.16
CA ARG A 182 -0.17 -10.13 21.65
C ARG A 182 0.04 -10.08 23.17
N ASP A 183 0.37 -8.91 23.70
CA ASP A 183 0.66 -8.75 25.14
C ASP A 183 -0.59 -8.96 26.00
N ASN A 184 -1.76 -8.53 25.52
CA ASN A 184 -3.04 -8.78 26.18
C ASN A 184 -3.34 -10.28 26.27
N ILE A 185 -3.11 -11.02 25.19
CA ILE A 185 -3.32 -12.48 25.16
C ILE A 185 -2.30 -13.19 26.06
N GLN A 186 -1.04 -12.74 26.08
CA GLN A 186 -0.02 -13.29 26.97
C GLN A 186 -0.36 -13.06 28.44
N THR A 187 -0.71 -11.82 28.81
CA THR A 187 -1.13 -11.47 30.17
C THR A 187 -2.37 -12.26 30.60
N ALA A 188 -3.33 -12.46 29.70
CA ALA A 188 -4.50 -13.28 29.97
C ALA A 188 -4.12 -14.73 30.30
N ARG A 189 -3.15 -15.34 29.59
CA ARG A 189 -2.67 -16.70 29.90
C ARG A 189 -2.00 -16.80 31.26
N GLU A 190 -1.24 -15.76 31.64
CA GLU A 190 -0.54 -15.72 32.93
C GLU A 190 -1.52 -15.56 34.10
N ASN A 191 -2.63 -14.85 33.91
CA ASN A 191 -3.58 -14.51 34.98
C ASN A 191 -4.87 -15.37 35.00
N LEU A 192 -5.18 -16.08 33.92
CA LEU A 192 -6.34 -16.95 33.82
C LEU A 192 -5.88 -18.42 33.73
N PRO A 193 -5.68 -19.10 34.88
CA PRO A 193 -5.19 -20.47 34.90
C PRO A 193 -6.14 -21.41 34.16
N ALA A 194 -5.58 -22.43 33.49
CA ALA A 194 -6.37 -23.42 32.79
C ALA A 194 -7.32 -24.14 33.76
N SER A 195 -8.61 -24.16 33.43
CA SER A 195 -9.58 -24.94 34.20
C SER A 195 -9.37 -26.43 33.92
N ASP A 196 -8.82 -27.16 34.88
CA ASP A 196 -8.77 -28.63 34.81
C ASP A 196 -10.15 -29.22 35.12
N LYS A 197 -10.96 -29.38 34.06
CA LYS A 197 -12.28 -30.01 34.13
C LYS A 197 -12.23 -31.51 34.44
N ARG A 198 -11.06 -32.15 34.45
CA ARG A 198 -10.89 -33.58 34.82
C ARG A 198 -10.65 -33.79 36.31
N SER A 199 -10.32 -32.74 37.07
CA SER A 199 -10.04 -32.83 38.51
C SER A 199 -11.28 -32.94 39.43
N LYS A 200 -12.50 -32.88 38.89
CA LYS A 200 -13.73 -33.06 39.69
C LYS A 200 -14.16 -34.52 39.76
N ASN A 201 -13.52 -35.32 40.62
CA ASN A 201 -14.21 -36.36 41.39
C ASN A 201 -13.31 -36.98 42.48
N THR A 202 -13.22 -36.31 43.62
CA THR A 202 -13.15 -36.99 44.93
C THR A 202 -13.75 -36.05 45.98
N PHE A 203 -15.08 -36.02 46.06
CA PHE A 203 -15.72 -35.69 47.34
C PHE A 203 -15.49 -36.88 48.25
N ALA A 204 -14.47 -36.79 49.11
CA ALA A 204 -14.29 -37.72 50.20
C ALA A 204 -15.52 -37.65 51.11
N LYS A 205 -16.29 -38.73 51.19
CA LYS A 205 -17.20 -38.97 52.32
C LYS A 205 -16.33 -39.19 53.56
N GLY A 206 -15.99 -38.11 54.25
CA GLY A 206 -15.44 -38.13 55.59
C GLY A 206 -16.58 -38.12 56.60
N ASN A 207 -16.71 -39.22 57.34
CA ASN A 207 -17.72 -39.43 58.38
C ASN A 207 -17.82 -38.26 59.36
N GLU A 208 -19.06 -37.83 59.59
CA GLU A 208 -19.47 -37.23 60.85
C GLU A 208 -19.12 -38.20 61.97
N ASN A 209 -18.25 -37.79 62.89
CA ASN A 209 -18.22 -38.24 64.28
C ASN A 209 -17.21 -37.41 65.08
N GLY A 210 -17.71 -36.70 66.11
CA GLY A 210 -16.95 -36.51 67.34
C GLY A 210 -16.53 -35.10 67.72
N THR A 211 -17.41 -34.42 68.46
CA THR A 211 -17.14 -33.76 69.76
C THR A 211 -16.10 -32.65 69.90
N ASN A 212 -16.62 -31.45 70.26
CA ASN A 212 -16.20 -30.53 71.33
C ASN A 212 -14.71 -30.43 71.71
N LEU A 213 -14.09 -29.27 71.45
CA LEU A 213 -13.85 -28.17 72.41
C LEU A 213 -13.24 -26.96 71.67
#